data_AF-A0A969FRH5-F1
#
_entry.id   AF-A0A969FRH5-F1
#
_cell.length_a   1.000
_cell.length_b   1.000
_cell.length_c   1.000
_cell.angle_alpha   90.00
_cell.angle_beta   90.00
_cell.angle_gamma   90.00
#
_symmetry.space_group_name_H-M   'P 1'
#
loop_
_entity.id
_entity.type
_entity.pdbx_description
1 polymer ?
#
loop_
_entity_poly.entity_id
_entity_poly.type
_entity_poly.pdbx_seq_one_letter_code
_entity_poly.pdbx_strand_id
1 'polypeptide(L)'
;MREDQKETRAKRDEELGKPDPEIARQVIARLLQTANLATPKTQCLELRTDEQTDYATAVARLREEREVDHVTVSSKAWREASSHPLWSINHAHRLTRHAVKSQTRKTLAYHKNFAGLMGRMLSMLTWRNWTKGISERNAEGRRTTPAMLLGLALAPMRDEDLFYERLFPRRVGLPAELEPLYNGTIRARPEEICRPYQHKTTFAN
;
A
#
# COMPACT_ATOMS: atom_id res chain seq x y z
N MET A 1 15.05 -17.54 12.36
CA MET A 1 15.88 -16.34 12.07
C MET A 1 17.30 -16.69 12.45
N ARG A 2 18.26 -16.48 11.55
CA ARG A 2 19.68 -16.81 11.82
C ARG A 2 20.25 -15.85 12.88
N GLU A 3 21.34 -16.24 13.57
CA GLU A 3 21.90 -15.45 14.68
C GLU A 3 22.43 -14.07 14.23
N ASP A 4 23.09 -14.00 13.08
CA ASP A 4 23.53 -12.75 12.43
C ASP A 4 22.38 -11.76 12.19
N GLN A 5 21.22 -12.28 11.80
CA GLN A 5 20.01 -11.48 11.60
C GLN A 5 19.47 -10.96 12.92
N LYS A 6 19.51 -11.77 13.99
CA LYS A 6 19.07 -11.36 15.33
C LYS A 6 19.96 -10.25 15.88
N GLU A 7 21.28 -10.38 15.75
CA GLU A 7 22.25 -9.37 16.18
C GLU A 7 22.04 -8.05 15.42
N THR A 8 21.89 -8.12 14.10
CA THR A 8 21.59 -6.96 13.26
C THR A 8 20.28 -6.29 13.68
N ARG A 9 19.25 -7.08 14.02
CA ARG A 9 17.97 -6.55 14.51
C ARG A 9 18.13 -5.88 15.88
N ALA A 10 18.87 -6.49 16.80
CA ALA A 10 19.12 -5.94 18.13
C ALA A 10 19.82 -4.59 18.05
N LYS A 11 20.89 -4.47 17.25
CA LYS A 11 21.59 -3.20 17.00
C LYS A 11 20.65 -2.12 16.46
N ARG A 12 19.79 -2.47 15.48
CA ARG A 12 18.81 -1.52 14.95
C ARG A 12 17.73 -1.14 15.97
N ASP A 13 17.31 -2.07 16.82
CA ASP A 13 16.32 -1.83 17.86
C ASP A 13 16.89 -0.92 18.97
N GLU A 14 18.18 -1.01 19.25
CA GLU A 14 18.92 -0.10 20.14
C GLU A 14 19.09 1.30 19.51
N GLU A 15 19.52 1.37 18.26
CA GLU A 15 19.76 2.65 17.56
C GLU A 15 18.48 3.44 17.21
N LEU A 16 17.43 2.74 16.75
CA LEU A 16 16.25 3.37 16.16
C LEU A 16 14.98 3.20 17.03
N GLY A 17 15.08 2.46 18.12
CA GLY A 17 13.94 2.00 18.90
C GLY A 17 13.24 0.78 18.27
N LYS A 18 12.47 0.09 19.11
CA LYS A 18 11.63 -1.03 18.68
C LYS A 18 10.39 -0.51 17.94
N PRO A 19 10.00 -1.12 16.81
CA PRO A 19 8.68 -0.86 16.22
C PRO A 19 7.58 -1.22 17.21
N ASP A 20 6.48 -0.47 17.21
CA ASP A 20 5.30 -0.85 17.99
C ASP A 20 4.76 -2.19 17.45
N PRO A 21 4.68 -3.23 18.31
CA PRO A 21 4.26 -4.57 17.90
C PRO A 21 2.79 -4.61 17.42
N GLU A 22 1.97 -3.64 17.80
CA GLU A 22 0.55 -3.60 17.45
C GLU A 22 0.25 -2.83 16.17
N ILE A 23 1.23 -2.12 15.58
CA ILE A 23 1.04 -1.32 14.35
C ILE A 23 0.40 -2.16 13.25
N ALA A 24 0.88 -3.39 13.03
CA ALA A 24 0.34 -4.25 11.97
C ALA A 24 -1.16 -4.49 12.15
N ARG A 25 -1.59 -4.82 13.38
CA ARG A 25 -3.01 -5.06 13.70
C ARG A 25 -3.84 -3.79 13.59
N GLN A 26 -3.32 -2.65 14.03
CA GLN A 26 -3.99 -1.35 13.91
C GLN A 26 -4.20 -0.96 12.44
N VAL A 27 -3.17 -1.13 11.60
CA VAL A 27 -3.22 -0.86 10.16
C VAL A 27 -4.24 -1.79 9.48
N ILE A 28 -4.22 -3.08 9.80
CA ILE A 28 -5.18 -4.06 9.28
C ILE A 28 -6.62 -3.66 9.65
N ALA A 29 -6.86 -3.31 10.92
CA ALA A 29 -8.18 -2.89 11.38
C ALA A 29 -8.66 -1.63 10.63
N ARG A 30 -7.79 -0.64 10.44
CA ARG A 30 -8.10 0.57 9.68
C ARG A 30 -8.41 0.27 8.22
N LEU A 31 -7.65 -0.64 7.59
CA LEU A 31 -7.88 -1.06 6.21
C LEU A 31 -9.24 -1.75 6.04
N LEU A 32 -9.57 -2.71 6.92
CA LEU A 32 -10.87 -3.38 6.88
C LEU A 32 -12.02 -2.43 7.18
N GLN A 33 -11.86 -1.48 8.10
CA GLN A 33 -12.87 -0.44 8.33
C GLN A 33 -13.08 0.42 7.09
N THR A 34 -12.00 0.82 6.41
CA THR A 34 -12.09 1.63 5.19
C THR A 34 -12.80 0.85 4.08
N ALA A 35 -12.45 -0.43 3.91
CA ALA A 35 -13.12 -1.30 2.94
C ALA A 35 -14.61 -1.48 3.27
N ASN A 36 -14.95 -1.61 4.55
CA ASN A 36 -16.34 -1.73 5.02
C ASN A 36 -17.16 -0.48 4.70
N LEU A 37 -16.59 0.72 4.90
CA LEU A 37 -17.23 1.99 4.56
C LEU A 37 -17.38 2.18 3.04
N ALA A 38 -16.43 1.65 2.27
CA ALA A 38 -16.42 1.78 0.82
C ALA A 38 -17.28 0.74 0.08
N THR A 39 -17.80 -0.28 0.78
CA THR A 39 -18.62 -1.35 0.17
C THR A 39 -20.07 -1.26 0.63
N PRO A 40 -21.06 -1.39 -0.28
CA PRO A 40 -22.47 -1.43 0.10
C PRO A 40 -22.76 -2.49 1.17
N LYS A 41 -23.50 -2.12 2.22
CA LYS A 41 -23.86 -3.02 3.33
C LYS A 41 -24.95 -4.04 2.97
N THR A 42 -25.61 -3.88 1.83
CA THR A 42 -26.73 -4.71 1.37
C THR A 42 -26.30 -6.09 0.85
N GLN A 43 -24.99 -6.34 0.76
CA GLN A 43 -24.44 -7.59 0.23
C GLN A 43 -23.45 -8.19 1.23
N CYS A 44 -23.39 -9.52 1.26
CA CYS A 44 -22.32 -10.24 1.95
C CYS A 44 -20.97 -9.81 1.37
N LEU A 45 -20.00 -9.51 2.26
CA LEU A 45 -18.66 -9.13 1.87
C LEU A 45 -17.78 -10.36 1.72
N GLU A 46 -17.37 -10.66 0.49
CA GLU A 46 -16.34 -11.67 0.26
C GLU A 46 -14.96 -11.11 0.58
N LEU A 47 -14.32 -11.66 1.61
CA LEU A 47 -12.98 -11.29 2.08
C LEU A 47 -12.01 -12.43 1.80
N ARG A 48 -10.93 -12.15 1.06
CA ARG A 48 -9.86 -13.12 0.78
C ARG A 48 -8.56 -12.67 1.42
N THR A 49 -7.98 -13.45 2.32
CA THR A 49 -6.70 -13.15 2.97
C THR A 49 -5.73 -14.32 2.89
N ASP A 50 -4.48 -14.12 3.29
CA ASP A 50 -3.64 -15.25 3.67
C ASP A 50 -3.99 -15.74 5.09
N GLU A 51 -3.23 -16.71 5.61
CA GLU A 51 -3.43 -17.33 6.92
C GLU A 51 -2.77 -16.56 8.09
N GLN A 52 -2.40 -15.28 7.92
CA GLN A 52 -1.83 -14.50 9.03
C GLN A 52 -2.84 -14.31 10.16
N THR A 53 -2.38 -14.55 11.39
CA THR A 53 -3.20 -14.49 12.61
C THR A 53 -3.57 -13.05 13.00
N ASP A 54 -2.80 -12.06 12.55
CA ASP A 54 -3.05 -10.65 12.86
C ASP A 54 -4.38 -10.12 12.27
N TYR A 55 -4.98 -10.83 11.32
CA TYR A 55 -6.31 -10.49 10.80
C TYR A 55 -7.45 -10.85 11.76
N ALA A 56 -7.27 -11.83 12.65
CA ALA A 56 -8.37 -12.49 13.35
C ALA A 56 -9.28 -11.50 14.10
N THR A 57 -8.69 -10.61 14.90
CA THR A 57 -9.44 -9.61 15.68
C THR A 57 -10.18 -8.61 14.78
N ALA A 58 -9.54 -8.15 13.71
CA ALA A 58 -10.13 -7.17 12.81
C ALA A 58 -11.27 -7.77 11.97
N VAL A 59 -11.15 -9.03 11.56
CA VAL A 59 -12.21 -9.76 10.85
C VAL A 59 -13.38 -10.08 11.77
N ALA A 60 -13.13 -10.45 13.04
CA ALA A 60 -14.19 -10.67 14.02
C ALA A 60 -15.06 -9.42 14.21
N ARG A 61 -14.43 -8.25 14.39
CA ARG A 61 -15.14 -6.97 14.48
C ARG A 61 -15.94 -6.66 13.22
N LEU A 62 -15.38 -6.92 12.04
CA LEU A 62 -16.09 -6.72 10.78
C LEU A 62 -17.35 -7.60 10.67
N ARG A 63 -17.29 -8.84 11.18
CA ARG A 63 -18.43 -9.77 11.23
C ARG A 63 -19.54 -9.35 12.19
N GLU A 64 -19.22 -8.56 13.21
CA GLU A 64 -20.23 -7.95 14.09
C GLU A 64 -21.04 -6.88 13.36
N GLU A 65 -20.46 -6.24 12.34
CA GLU A 65 -21.10 -5.14 11.60
C GLU A 65 -21.82 -5.58 10.32
N ARG A 66 -21.47 -6.75 9.76
CA ARG A 66 -22.06 -7.27 8.52
C ARG A 66 -21.77 -8.75 8.30
N GLU A 67 -22.50 -9.34 7.35
CA GLU A 67 -22.17 -10.66 6.83
C GLU A 67 -20.85 -10.63 6.04
N VAL A 68 -19.93 -11.54 6.39
CA VAL A 68 -18.60 -11.67 5.76
C VAL A 68 -18.34 -13.14 5.44
N ASP A 69 -18.19 -13.43 4.15
CA ASP A 69 -17.63 -14.69 3.68
C ASP A 69 -16.10 -14.56 3.63
N HIS A 70 -15.41 -15.17 4.60
CA HIS A 70 -13.96 -15.02 4.74
C HIS A 70 -13.25 -16.30 4.32
N VAL A 71 -12.51 -16.20 3.21
CA VAL A 71 -11.68 -17.26 2.66
C VAL A 71 -10.21 -16.97 2.93
N THR A 72 -9.54 -17.89 3.62
CA THR A 72 -8.09 -17.83 3.83
C THR A 72 -7.35 -18.70 2.82
N VAL A 73 -6.24 -18.22 2.30
CA VAL A 73 -5.40 -18.96 1.35
C VAL A 73 -4.03 -19.23 1.95
N SER A 74 -3.62 -20.48 1.94
CA SER A 74 -2.32 -20.85 2.47
C SER A 74 -1.18 -20.20 1.71
N SER A 75 -0.16 -19.77 2.45
CA SER A 75 1.08 -19.24 1.88
C SER A 75 1.81 -20.26 0.98
N LYS A 76 1.51 -21.56 1.15
CA LYS A 76 2.04 -22.67 0.33
C LYS A 76 1.25 -22.92 -0.95
N ALA A 77 0.09 -22.28 -1.11
CA ALA A 77 -0.72 -22.42 -2.31
C ALA A 77 0.05 -21.90 -3.55
N TRP A 78 -0.22 -22.51 -4.70
CA TRP A 78 0.45 -22.19 -5.95
C TRP A 78 0.10 -20.77 -6.43
N ARG A 79 1.06 -19.85 -6.35
CA ARG A 79 0.83 -18.40 -6.55
C ARG A 79 0.67 -17.96 -8.01
N GLU A 80 1.05 -18.79 -8.98
CA GLU A 80 1.11 -18.38 -10.40
C GLU A 80 -0.18 -18.64 -11.19
N ALA A 81 -1.18 -19.27 -10.57
CA ALA A 81 -2.48 -19.45 -11.21
C ALA A 81 -3.28 -18.15 -11.17
N SER A 82 -3.82 -17.72 -12.31
CA SER A 82 -4.77 -16.60 -12.36
C SER A 82 -6.08 -16.89 -11.62
N SER A 83 -6.37 -18.16 -11.33
CA SER A 83 -7.46 -18.60 -10.45
C SER A 83 -7.12 -18.50 -8.97
N HIS A 84 -5.87 -18.16 -8.59
CA HIS A 84 -5.49 -18.03 -7.20
C HIS A 84 -6.33 -16.92 -6.54
N PRO A 85 -7.00 -17.14 -5.40
CA PRO A 85 -7.93 -16.15 -4.83
C PRO A 85 -7.24 -14.82 -4.48
N LEU A 86 -5.94 -14.86 -4.14
CA LEU A 86 -5.09 -13.69 -3.88
C LEU A 86 -4.28 -13.20 -5.09
N TRP A 87 -4.66 -13.57 -6.33
CA TRP A 87 -3.93 -13.19 -7.53
C TRP A 87 -3.69 -11.68 -7.64
N SER A 88 -4.72 -10.87 -7.38
CA SER A 88 -4.66 -9.41 -7.50
C SER A 88 -3.56 -8.78 -6.64
N ILE A 89 -3.46 -9.20 -5.37
CA ILE A 89 -2.45 -8.68 -4.44
C ILE A 89 -1.07 -9.27 -4.71
N ASN A 90 -0.99 -10.56 -5.07
CA ASN A 90 0.27 -11.20 -5.46
C ASN A 90 0.88 -10.55 -6.71
N HIS A 91 0.04 -10.23 -7.69
CA HIS A 91 0.44 -9.54 -8.91
C HIS A 91 0.88 -8.10 -8.61
N ALA A 92 0.13 -7.37 -7.79
CA ALA A 92 0.53 -6.04 -7.34
C ALA A 92 1.90 -6.07 -6.64
N HIS A 93 2.11 -7.01 -5.71
CA HIS A 93 3.40 -7.19 -5.03
C HIS A 93 4.54 -7.55 -6.00
N ARG A 94 4.29 -8.42 -6.99
CA ARG A 94 5.26 -8.72 -8.06
C ARG A 94 5.64 -7.48 -8.86
N LEU A 95 4.65 -6.66 -9.24
CA LEU A 95 4.87 -5.40 -9.93
C LEU A 95 5.67 -4.41 -9.07
N THR A 96 5.36 -4.31 -7.77
CA THR A 96 6.12 -3.47 -6.83
C THR A 96 7.59 -3.87 -6.83
N ARG A 97 7.91 -5.15 -6.70
CA ARG A 97 9.29 -5.64 -6.71
C ARG A 97 9.99 -5.41 -8.05
N HIS A 98 9.24 -5.41 -9.15
CA HIS A 98 9.78 -5.12 -10.46
C HIS A 98 10.09 -3.63 -10.66
N ALA A 99 9.13 -2.76 -10.38
CA ALA A 99 9.17 -1.32 -10.65
C ALA A 99 9.92 -0.52 -9.57
N VAL A 100 9.84 -0.95 -8.31
CA VAL A 100 10.45 -0.29 -7.16
C VAL A 100 11.68 -1.09 -6.73
N LYS A 101 12.79 -0.94 -7.47
CA LYS A 101 14.00 -1.78 -7.31
C LYS A 101 14.58 -1.79 -5.89
N SER A 102 14.39 -0.72 -5.13
CA SER A 102 14.73 -0.63 -3.70
C SER A 102 14.08 -1.71 -2.83
N GLN A 103 12.96 -2.30 -3.26
CA GLN A 103 12.31 -3.44 -2.61
C GLN A 103 13.08 -4.76 -2.78
N THR A 104 13.95 -4.83 -3.79
CA THR A 104 14.68 -6.07 -4.13
C THR A 104 16.17 -5.98 -3.85
N ARG A 105 16.74 -4.77 -3.82
CA ARG A 105 18.17 -4.56 -3.66
C ARG A 105 18.41 -3.34 -2.77
N LYS A 106 19.27 -3.50 -1.76
CA LYS A 106 19.80 -2.39 -0.96
C LYS A 106 21.00 -1.77 -1.69
N THR A 107 20.71 -0.99 -2.73
CA THR A 107 21.72 -0.23 -3.52
C THR A 107 21.53 1.28 -3.32
N LEU A 108 22.16 2.11 -4.16
CA LEU A 108 21.97 3.57 -4.17
C LEU A 108 20.50 3.99 -4.30
N ALA A 109 19.64 3.14 -4.87
CA ALA A 109 18.20 3.38 -5.01
C ALA A 109 17.41 3.17 -3.71
N TYR A 110 18.04 2.69 -2.64
CA TYR A 110 17.39 2.41 -1.36
C TYR A 110 16.86 3.70 -0.71
N HIS A 111 15.69 3.59 -0.07
CA HIS A 111 15.06 4.74 0.58
C HIS A 111 15.80 5.10 1.86
N LYS A 112 16.07 6.40 2.03
CA LYS A 112 16.79 6.91 3.20
C LYS A 112 15.91 6.91 4.46
N ASN A 113 14.59 6.98 4.29
CA ASN A 113 13.61 6.97 5.36
C ASN A 113 12.29 6.32 4.90
N PHE A 114 11.43 6.01 5.86
CA PHE A 114 10.12 5.41 5.63
C PHE A 114 9.19 6.28 4.79
N ALA A 115 9.18 7.60 5.00
CA ALA A 115 8.40 8.54 4.19
C ALA A 115 8.74 8.43 2.68
N GLY A 116 10.03 8.37 2.34
CA GLY A 116 10.48 8.22 0.95
C GLY A 116 10.10 6.88 0.32
N LEU A 117 10.08 5.81 1.12
CA LEU A 117 9.54 4.52 0.70
C LEU A 117 8.04 4.63 0.41
N MET A 118 7.27 5.13 1.37
CA MET A 118 5.81 5.26 1.27
C MET A 118 5.40 6.18 0.12
N GLY A 119 6.12 7.27 -0.12
CA GLY A 119 5.86 8.17 -1.24
C GLY A 119 6.01 7.47 -2.58
N ARG A 120 7.06 6.65 -2.77
CA ARG A 120 7.22 5.86 -4.00
C ARG A 120 6.18 4.75 -4.14
N MET A 121 5.82 4.12 -3.03
CA MET A 121 4.73 3.14 -3.01
C MET A 121 3.42 3.77 -3.46
N LEU A 122 3.10 4.97 -2.95
CA LEU A 122 1.92 5.72 -3.34
C LEU A 122 1.95 6.06 -4.83
N SER A 123 3.06 6.60 -5.36
CA SER A 123 3.19 6.87 -6.80
C SER A 123 2.99 5.62 -7.65
N MET A 124 3.54 4.48 -7.23
CA MET A 124 3.38 3.21 -7.95
C MET A 124 1.92 2.74 -7.93
N LEU A 125 1.25 2.80 -6.78
CA LEU A 125 -0.15 2.41 -6.64
C LEU A 125 -1.07 3.32 -7.44
N THR A 126 -0.80 4.63 -7.46
CA THR A 126 -1.53 5.59 -8.29
C THR A 126 -1.41 5.22 -9.76
N TRP A 127 -0.19 5.07 -10.29
CA TRP A 127 0.01 4.65 -11.67
C TRP A 127 -0.64 3.29 -11.99
N ARG A 128 -0.48 2.30 -11.11
CA ARG A 128 -1.06 0.96 -11.29
C ARG A 128 -2.58 0.98 -11.31
N ASN A 129 -3.22 1.82 -10.50
CA ASN A 129 -4.68 1.85 -10.37
C ASN A 129 -5.35 2.66 -11.47
N TRP A 130 -4.69 3.71 -11.97
CA TRP A 130 -5.30 4.66 -12.91
C TRP A 130 -4.85 4.47 -14.36
N THR A 131 -3.62 4.02 -14.60
CA THR A 131 -3.05 3.87 -15.96
C THR A 131 -2.93 2.41 -16.38
N LYS A 132 -2.43 1.54 -15.50
CA LYS A 132 -2.11 0.15 -15.87
C LYS A 132 -3.35 -0.74 -15.92
N GLY A 133 -3.51 -1.48 -17.03
CA GLY A 133 -4.51 -2.55 -17.14
C GLY A 133 -4.31 -3.67 -16.11
N ILE A 134 -5.41 -4.34 -15.73
CA ILE A 134 -5.41 -5.43 -14.75
C ILE A 134 -4.71 -6.70 -15.26
N SER A 135 -4.58 -6.89 -16.58
CA SER A 135 -3.96 -8.07 -17.18
C SER A 135 -3.36 -7.77 -18.55
N GLU A 136 -2.14 -8.24 -18.80
CA GLU A 136 -1.51 -8.14 -20.12
C GLU A 136 -1.92 -9.29 -21.07
N ARG A 137 -2.64 -10.30 -20.57
CA ARG A 137 -2.89 -11.56 -21.29
C ARG A 137 -3.93 -11.45 -22.40
N ASN A 138 -4.84 -10.48 -22.33
CA ASN A 138 -5.91 -10.30 -23.30
C ASN A 138 -6.17 -8.81 -23.58
N ALA A 139 -6.93 -8.51 -24.64
CA ALA A 139 -7.18 -7.12 -25.04
C ALA A 139 -8.00 -6.34 -24.01
N GLU A 140 -9.01 -6.98 -23.42
CA GLU A 140 -9.90 -6.37 -22.44
C GLU A 140 -9.15 -5.98 -21.17
N GLY A 141 -8.42 -6.91 -20.57
CA GLY A 141 -7.63 -6.67 -19.35
C GLY A 141 -6.51 -5.65 -19.53
N ARG A 142 -6.02 -5.43 -20.75
CA ARG A 142 -5.05 -4.37 -21.07
C ARG A 142 -5.69 -2.99 -21.04
N ARG A 143 -6.98 -2.89 -21.37
CA ARG A 143 -7.76 -1.64 -21.46
C ARG A 143 -8.54 -1.33 -20.19
N THR A 144 -8.71 -2.30 -19.29
CA THR A 144 -9.49 -2.15 -18.06
C THR A 144 -8.56 -1.99 -16.86
N THR A 145 -8.62 -0.83 -16.19
CA THR A 145 -7.83 -0.51 -15.00
C THR A 145 -8.60 -0.80 -13.71
N PRO A 146 -7.93 -0.93 -12.55
CA PRO A 146 -8.60 -1.04 -11.27
C PRO A 146 -9.58 0.12 -10.98
N ALA A 147 -9.22 1.36 -11.34
CA ALA A 147 -10.11 2.51 -11.18
C ALA A 147 -11.40 2.36 -12.01
N MET A 148 -11.30 1.80 -13.22
CA MET A 148 -12.48 1.53 -14.06
C MET A 148 -13.38 0.46 -13.47
N LEU A 149 -12.82 -0.62 -12.92
CA LEU A 149 -13.61 -1.65 -12.24
C LEU A 149 -14.39 -1.10 -11.03
N LEU A 150 -13.85 -0.07 -10.37
CA LEU A 150 -14.51 0.62 -9.27
C LEU A 150 -15.45 1.75 -9.73
N GLY A 151 -15.61 1.98 -11.03
CA GLY A 151 -16.42 3.06 -11.58
C GLY A 151 -15.84 4.47 -11.34
N LEU A 152 -14.57 4.57 -10.93
CA LEU A 152 -13.88 5.84 -10.65
C LEU A 152 -13.33 6.51 -11.91
N ALA A 153 -13.23 5.75 -13.01
CA ALA A 153 -12.75 6.23 -14.30
C ALA A 153 -13.50 5.54 -15.44
N LEU A 154 -13.72 6.25 -16.54
CA LEU A 154 -14.34 5.69 -17.75
C LEU A 154 -13.33 5.06 -18.72
N ALA A 155 -12.06 5.44 -18.61
CA ALA A 155 -10.96 4.96 -19.45
C ALA A 155 -9.64 4.99 -18.65
N PRO A 156 -8.59 4.28 -19.09
CA PRO A 156 -7.26 4.42 -18.52
C PRO A 156 -6.78 5.87 -18.62
N MET A 157 -6.23 6.39 -17.52
CA MET A 157 -5.56 7.69 -17.54
C MET A 157 -4.21 7.54 -18.25
N ARG A 158 -3.80 8.54 -19.04
CA ARG A 158 -2.45 8.56 -19.61
C ARG A 158 -1.45 9.00 -18.55
N ASP A 159 -0.19 8.59 -18.71
CA ASP A 159 0.86 8.95 -17.76
C ASP A 159 1.05 10.48 -17.71
N GLU A 160 0.91 11.15 -18.85
CA GLU A 160 0.98 12.61 -18.97
C GLU A 160 -0.15 13.30 -18.21
N ASP A 161 -1.36 12.74 -18.25
CA ASP A 161 -2.53 13.31 -17.57
C ASP A 161 -2.38 13.16 -16.04
N LEU A 162 -1.85 12.02 -15.59
CA LEU A 162 -1.68 11.72 -14.18
C LEU A 162 -0.71 12.68 -13.47
N PHE A 163 0.30 13.16 -14.20
CA PHE A 163 1.31 14.08 -13.69
C PHE A 163 1.23 15.47 -14.32
N TYR A 164 0.12 15.78 -15.01
CA TYR A 164 -0.04 17.02 -15.77
C TYR A 164 0.05 18.26 -14.90
N GLU A 165 -0.69 18.26 -13.78
CA GLU A 165 -0.76 19.39 -12.86
C GLU A 165 -0.23 19.01 -11.49
N ARG A 166 0.57 19.93 -10.92
CA ARG A 166 0.96 19.84 -9.52
C ARG A 166 -0.12 20.41 -8.63
N LEU A 167 -0.82 19.53 -7.92
CA LEU A 167 -1.78 19.92 -6.90
C LEU A 167 -1.06 20.29 -5.59
N PHE A 168 -1.42 21.45 -5.03
CA PHE A 168 -0.90 21.91 -3.74
C PHE A 168 -1.90 21.61 -2.62
N PRO A 169 -1.49 20.91 -1.54
CA PRO A 169 -2.36 20.62 -0.39
C PRO A 169 -3.14 21.81 0.16
N ARG A 170 -2.51 23.00 0.22
CA ARG A 170 -3.16 24.22 0.69
C ARG A 170 -4.34 24.66 -0.18
N ARG A 171 -4.38 24.25 -1.46
CA ARG A 171 -5.42 24.64 -2.43
C ARG A 171 -6.52 23.59 -2.56
N VAL A 172 -6.14 22.32 -2.65
CA VAL A 172 -7.10 21.22 -2.91
C VAL A 172 -7.47 20.42 -1.67
N GLY A 173 -6.85 20.71 -0.53
CA GLY A 173 -6.93 19.89 0.67
C GLY A 173 -6.00 18.68 0.61
N LEU A 174 -5.62 18.18 1.78
CA LEU A 174 -4.90 16.92 1.94
C LEU A 174 -5.61 16.11 3.02
N PRO A 175 -5.99 14.85 2.75
CA PRO A 175 -6.52 13.98 3.79
C PRO A 175 -5.56 13.92 4.98
N ALA A 176 -6.09 14.01 6.20
CA ALA A 176 -5.31 14.06 7.43
C ALA A 176 -4.38 12.84 7.56
N GLU A 177 -4.80 11.67 7.06
CA GLU A 177 -3.99 10.46 7.06
C GLU A 177 -2.74 10.53 6.19
N LEU A 178 -2.75 11.37 5.15
CA LEU A 178 -1.63 11.56 4.24
C LEU A 178 -0.71 12.71 4.67
N GLU A 179 -1.12 13.54 5.63
CA GLU A 179 -0.34 14.67 6.11
C GLU A 179 1.03 14.27 6.68
N PRO A 180 1.16 13.23 7.54
CA PRO A 180 2.47 12.80 8.02
C PRO A 180 3.39 12.31 6.90
N LEU A 181 2.83 11.69 5.86
CA LEU A 181 3.59 11.24 4.70
C LEU A 181 4.07 12.44 3.86
N TYR A 182 3.17 13.38 3.56
CA TYR A 182 3.47 14.57 2.78
C TYR A 182 4.53 15.46 3.46
N ASN A 183 4.39 15.66 4.77
CA ASN A 183 5.34 16.42 5.58
C ASN A 183 6.63 15.64 5.85
N GLY A 184 6.72 14.36 5.48
CA GLY A 184 7.88 13.52 5.70
C GLY A 184 8.16 13.21 7.17
N THR A 185 7.12 13.23 8.02
CA THR A 185 7.20 13.00 9.46
C THR A 185 6.80 11.59 9.87
N ILE A 186 6.24 10.79 8.94
CA ILE A 186 5.91 9.39 9.18
C ILE A 186 7.17 8.56 9.45
N ARG A 187 7.11 7.74 10.51
CA ARG A 187 8.21 6.91 11.00
C ARG A 187 7.81 5.44 11.01
N ALA A 188 8.73 4.57 10.61
CA ALA A 188 8.61 3.14 10.87
C ALA A 188 9.15 2.75 12.25
N ARG A 189 10.08 3.56 12.79
CA ARG A 189 10.68 3.36 14.11
C ARG A 189 10.74 4.67 14.90
N PRO A 190 10.61 4.62 16.24
CA PRO A 190 10.50 5.83 17.07
C PRO A 190 11.59 6.88 16.80
N GLU A 191 12.85 6.45 16.73
CA GLU A 191 14.01 7.32 16.56
C GLU A 191 14.47 7.44 15.10
N GLU A 192 13.64 7.04 14.14
CA GLU A 192 13.96 7.22 12.72
C GLU A 192 14.06 8.71 12.35
N ILE A 193 15.23 9.11 11.83
CA ILE A 193 15.48 10.49 11.40
C ILE A 193 14.55 10.84 10.24
N CYS A 194 13.55 11.64 10.53
CA CYS A 194 12.66 12.25 9.56
C CYS A 194 13.17 13.64 9.21
N ARG A 195 13.58 13.82 7.95
CA ARG A 195 13.87 15.16 7.41
C ARG A 195 12.63 15.58 6.64
N PRO A 196 11.82 16.53 7.17
CA PRO A 196 10.65 16.98 6.44
C PRO A 196 11.07 17.54 5.08
N TYR A 197 10.23 17.31 4.07
CA TYR A 197 10.52 17.79 2.73
C TYR A 197 10.40 19.32 2.73
N GLN A 198 11.53 20.02 2.85
CA GLN A 198 11.56 21.47 2.76
C GLN A 198 11.52 21.88 1.28
N HIS A 199 10.33 22.22 0.78
CA HIS A 199 10.23 22.91 -0.50
C HIS A 199 10.72 24.35 -0.34
N LYS A 200 11.97 24.61 -0.73
CA LYS A 200 12.45 25.97 -0.94
C LYS A 200 11.93 26.46 -2.29
N THR A 201 10.75 27.07 -2.31
CA THR A 201 10.31 27.85 -3.46
C THR A 201 10.96 29.23 -3.38
N THR A 202 12.09 29.40 -4.06
CA THR A 202 12.55 30.71 -4.50
C THR A 202 11.67 31.11 -5.68
N PHE A 203 10.57 31.81 -5.39
CA PHE A 203 9.93 32.62 -6.43
C PHE A 203 10.79 33.87 -6.59
N ALA A 204 11.39 34.06 -7.76
CA ALA A 204 11.92 35.36 -8.14
C ALA A 204 10.71 36.29 -8.33
N ASN A 205 10.70 37.41 -7.60
CA ASN A 205 9.74 38.49 -7.79
C ASN A 205 9.95 39.18 -9.14
#